data_AF-A0A1Q8KT13-F1
#
_entry.id   AF-A0A1Q8KT13-F1
#
_cell.length_a   1.000
_cell.length_b   1.000
_cell.length_c   1.000
_cell.angle_alpha   90.00
_cell.angle_beta   90.00
_cell.angle_gamma   90.00
#
_symmetry.space_group_name_H-M   'P 1'
#
loop_
_entity.id
_entity.type
_entity.pdbx_description
1 polymer ?
#
loop_
_entity_poly.entity_id
_entity_poly.type
_entity_poly.pdbx_seq_one_letter_code
_entity_poly.pdbx_strand_id
1 'polypeptide(L)' 'MWSVRTIIDAWDAFELWLTQLPFVFQTVFVTVVVLPLCALVAIGIDRATRRFDRAPDQES' A
#
# COMPACT_ATOMS: atom_id res chain seq x y z
N MET A 1 -11.87 17.69 1.90
CA MET A 1 -10.42 17.75 2.18
C MET A 1 -10.07 16.47 2.90
N TRP A 2 -9.24 15.59 2.31
CA TRP A 2 -8.83 14.34 2.95
C TRP A 2 -7.97 14.69 4.17
N SER A 3 -8.58 14.68 5.36
CA SER A 3 -7.85 14.90 6.60
C SER A 3 -7.20 13.59 7.03
N VAL A 4 -6.04 13.66 7.69
CA VAL A 4 -5.35 12.46 8.22
C VAL A 4 -6.30 11.62 9.09
N ARG A 5 -7.21 12.27 9.83
CA ARG A 5 -8.25 11.60 10.62
C ARG A 5 -9.17 10.72 9.77
N THR A 6 -9.59 11.20 8.60
CA THR A 6 -10.44 10.41 7.69
C THR A 6 -9.73 9.14 7.20
N ILE A 7 -8.40 9.19 7.04
CA ILE A 7 -7.61 8.02 6.68
C ILE A 7 -7.55 7.04 7.87
N ILE A 8 -7.31 7.56 9.08
CA ILE A 8 -7.25 6.76 10.30
C ILE A 8 -8.60 6.07 10.55
N ASP A 9 -9.71 6.81 10.46
CA ASP A 9 -11.05 6.26 10.68
C ASP A 9 -11.41 5.20 9.63
N ALA A 10 -11.00 5.39 8.37
CA ALA A 10 -11.19 4.41 7.32
C ALA A 10 -10.36 3.14 7.55
N TRP A 11 -9.15 3.28 8.08
CA TRP A 11 -8.29 2.15 8.42
C TRP A 11 -8.81 1.38 9.63
N ASP A 12 -9.29 2.08 10.68
CA ASP A 12 -9.92 1.47 11.84
C ASP A 12 -11.16 0.63 11.45
N ALA A 13 -12.03 1.18 10.62
CA ALA A 13 -13.18 0.46 10.09
C ALA A 13 -12.77 -0.78 9.27
N PHE A 14 -11.66 -0.71 8.53
CA PHE A 14 -11.10 -1.83 7.79
C PHE A 14 -10.54 -2.92 8.71
N GLU A 15 -9.84 -2.54 9.79
CA GLU A 15 -9.36 -3.47 10.82
C GLU A 15 -10.52 -4.20 11.50
N LEU A 16 -11.58 -3.48 11.88
CA LEU A 16 -12.78 -4.09 12.46
C LEU A 16 -13.45 -5.05 11.47
N TRP A 17 -13.52 -4.68 10.19
CA TRP A 17 -14.10 -5.53 9.17
C TRP A 17 -13.27 -6.81 8.93
N LEU A 18 -11.94 -6.71 8.95
CA LEU A 18 -11.07 -7.87 8.80
C LEU A 18 -11.11 -8.79 10.01
N THR A 19 -11.09 -8.24 11.22
CA THR A 19 -10.95 -9.01 12.46
C THR A 19 -12.18 -9.85 12.81
N GLN A 20 -13.37 -9.48 12.31
CA GLN A 20 -14.58 -10.30 12.44
C GLN A 20 -14.61 -11.52 11.51
N LEU A 21 -13.72 -11.62 10.52
CA LEU A 21 -13.64 -12.80 9.65
C LEU A 21 -12.99 -13.98 10.38
N PRO A 22 -13.32 -15.24 10.02
CA PRO A 22 -12.61 -16.40 10.54
C PRO A 22 -11.11 -16.35 10.22
N PHE A 23 -10.27 -16.88 11.12
CA PHE A 23 -8.81 -16.81 11.04
C PHE A 23 -8.24 -17.22 9.66
N VAL A 24 -8.74 -18.31 9.08
CA VAL A 24 -8.31 -18.80 7.77
C VAL A 24 -8.53 -17.75 6.68
N PHE A 25 -9.67 -17.07 6.68
CA PHE A 25 -9.96 -16.01 5.71
C PHE A 25 -9.06 -14.79 5.93
N GLN A 26 -8.77 -14.41 7.18
CA GLN A 26 -7.82 -13.33 7.46
C GLN A 26 -6.43 -13.66 6.90
N THR A 27 -5.92 -14.87 7.15
CA THR A 27 -4.60 -15.30 6.65
C THR A 27 -4.54 -15.33 5.13
N VAL A 28 -5.57 -15.89 4.48
CA VAL A 28 -5.65 -15.92 3.01
C VAL A 28 -5.73 -14.50 2.45
N PHE A 29 -6.54 -13.62 3.03
CA PHE A 29 -6.67 -12.24 2.58
C PHE A 29 -5.34 -11.48 2.69
N VAL A 30 -4.66 -11.56 3.84
CA VAL A 30 -3.34 -10.91 4.02
C VAL A 30 -2.34 -11.44 2.99
N THR A 31 -2.29 -12.77 2.81
CA THR A 31 -1.31 -13.42 1.93
C THR A 31 -1.55 -13.10 0.46
N VAL A 32 -2.81 -13.15 0.02
CA VAL A 32 -3.18 -13.07 -1.41
C VAL A 32 -3.52 -11.65 -1.84
N VAL A 33 -3.85 -10.74 -0.93
CA VAL A 33 -4.27 -9.37 -1.25
C VAL A 33 -3.28 -8.34 -0.69
N VAL A 34 -3.05 -8.34 0.62
CA VAL A 34 -2.28 -7.27 1.27
C VAL A 34 -0.80 -7.33 0.92
N LEU A 35 -0.18 -8.51 0.99
CA LEU A 35 1.22 -8.71 0.62
C LEU A 35 1.52 -8.32 -0.84
N PRO A 36 0.78 -8.81 -1.85
CA PRO A 36 1.03 -8.40 -3.23
C PRO A 36 0.73 -6.92 -3.45
N LEU A 37 -0.29 -6.34 -2.80
CA LEU A 37 -0.53 -4.89 -2.89
C LEU A 37 0.67 -4.10 -2.36
N CYS A 38 1.25 -4.50 -1.23
CA CYS A 38 2.45 -3.90 -0.68
C CYS A 38 3.63 -4.01 -1.66
N ALA A 39 3.84 -5.19 -2.24
CA ALA A 39 4.88 -5.39 -3.25
C ALA A 39 4.67 -4.51 -4.49
N LEU A 40 3.43 -4.36 -4.97
CA LEU A 40 3.09 -3.48 -6.09
C LEU A 40 3.38 -2.01 -5.78
N VAL A 41 3.03 -1.56 -4.57
CA VAL A 41 3.34 -0.20 -4.12
C VAL A 41 4.84 0.02 -4.06
N ALA A 42 5.60 -0.90 -3.48
CA ALA A 42 7.06 -0.82 -3.43
C ALA A 42 7.68 -0.76 -4.83
N ILE A 43 7.30 -1.67 -5.73
CA ILE A 43 7.74 -1.66 -7.13
C ILE A 43 7.36 -0.35 -7.83
N GLY A 44 6.17 0.18 -7.55
CA GLY A 44 5.69 1.45 -8.09
C GLY A 44 6.57 2.63 -7.65
N ILE A 45 6.88 2.70 -6.36
CA ILE A 45 7.78 3.71 -5.79
C ILE A 45 9.18 3.56 -6.38
N ASP A 46 9.74 2.35 -6.44
CA ASP A 46 11.05 2.10 -7.03
C ASP A 46 11.13 2.57 -8.49
N ARG A 47 10.08 2.32 -9.28
CA ARG A 47 9.99 2.80 -10.66
C ARG A 47 9.87 4.31 -10.75
N ALA A 48 9.12 4.94 -9.85
CA ALA A 48 9.01 6.39 -9.80
C ALA A 48 10.37 7.02 -9.49
N THR A 49 11.04 6.55 -8.44
CA THR A 49 12.38 7.01 -8.05
C THR A 49 13.38 6.85 -9.18
N ARG A 50 13.43 5.69 -9.86
CA ARG A 50 14.30 5.47 -11.04
C ARG A 50 14.02 6.43 -12.20
N ARG A 51 12.78 6.91 -12.36
CA ARG A 51 12.46 7.92 -13.38
C ARG A 51 13.00 9.29 -12.98
N PHE A 52 12.93 9.66 -11.71
CA PHE A 52 13.50 10.90 -11.21
C PHE A 52 15.04 10.89 -11.25
N ASP A 53 15.66 9.75 -10.96
CA ASP A 53 17.12 9.59 -10.94
C ASP A 53 17.78 9.71 -12.32
N ARG A 54 17.05 9.48 -13.42
CA ARG A 54 17.58 9.65 -14.80
C ARG A 54 17.61 11.10 -15.30
N ALA A 55 17.07 12.05 -14.54
CA ALA A 55 16.95 13.45 -14.95
C ALA A 55 18.24 14.34 -14.88
N PRO A 56 19.35 14.00 -14.19
CA PRO A 56 20.48 14.94 -14.07
C PRO A 56 21.64 14.77 -15.07
N ASP A 57 21.67 13.76 -15.95
CA ASP A 57 22.91 13.41 -16.68
C ASP A 57 23.01 13.95 -18.13
N GLN A 58 22.12 14.85 -18.56
CA GLN A 58 22.06 15.31 -19.97
C GLN A 58 22.71 16.68 -20.24
N GLU A 59 23.61 17.15 -19.37
CA GLU A 59 24.37 18.39 -19.56
C GLU A 59 25.86 18.16 -19.25
N SER A 60 26.62 17.64 -20.22
CA SER A 60 28.09 17.73 -20.29
C SER A 60 28.56 17.61 -21.73
#